data_AF-A0A2V1ABN5-F1
#
_entry.id   AF-A0A2V1ABN5-F1
#
_cell.length_a   1.000
_cell.length_b   1.000
_cell.length_c   1.000
_cell.angle_alpha   90.00
_cell.angle_beta   90.00
_cell.angle_gamma   90.00
#
_symmetry.space_group_name_H-M   'P 1'
#
loop_
_entity.id
_entity.type
_entity.pdbx_description
1 polymer ?
#
loop_
_entity_poly.entity_id
_entity_poly.type
_entity_poly.pdbx_seq_one_letter_code
_entity_poly.pdbx_strand_id
1 'polypeptide(L)'
;MSVNTIQHTTNGPVLQDGEIIKYKTTARRQALAVASQAKSAPLKININASEGQVYVTNQRLIYLTAGNASRGDIETFCINFNQLPKLKFTHALKSALFGANYWEFMFFSPQMVYYFKGSITFKDGGMYDFASAINDAINDAINNPHIDDELPRYSDL
;
A
#
# COMPACT_ATOMS: atom_id res chain seq x y z
N MET A 1 12.87 1.93 -9.74
CA MET A 1 11.60 1.23 -9.45
C MET A 1 11.67 -0.10 -10.17
N SER A 2 11.73 -1.23 -9.47
CA SER A 2 11.45 -2.50 -10.15
C SER A 2 9.94 -2.60 -10.31
N VAL A 3 9.47 -2.86 -11.51
CA VAL A 3 8.13 -3.39 -11.73
C VAL A 3 8.21 -4.86 -11.30
N ASN A 4 8.27 -5.10 -9.99
CA ASN A 4 8.09 -6.44 -9.47
C ASN A 4 6.59 -6.66 -9.51
N THR A 5 6.11 -7.31 -10.57
CA THR A 5 4.79 -7.95 -10.54
C THR A 5 4.78 -8.81 -9.29
N ILE A 6 3.97 -8.43 -8.30
CA ILE A 6 3.84 -9.28 -7.12
C ILE A 6 3.15 -10.53 -7.61
N GLN A 7 3.84 -11.67 -7.48
CA GLN A 7 3.20 -12.96 -7.65
C GLN A 7 2.06 -13.03 -6.64
N HIS A 8 0.87 -13.30 -7.14
CA HIS A 8 -0.32 -13.42 -6.33
C HIS A 8 -1.10 -14.64 -6.80
N THR A 9 -1.77 -15.27 -5.86
CA THR A 9 -2.68 -16.39 -6.12
C THR A 9 -4.11 -15.87 -6.05
N THR A 10 -5.08 -16.72 -6.36
CA THR A 10 -6.50 -16.42 -6.17
C THR A 10 -6.85 -16.04 -4.72
N ASN A 11 -6.00 -16.45 -3.77
CA ASN A 11 -6.22 -16.31 -2.33
C ASN A 11 -5.44 -15.14 -1.68
N GLY A 12 -4.59 -14.43 -2.42
CA GLY A 12 -3.81 -13.31 -1.89
C GLY A 12 -2.38 -13.22 -2.44
N PRO A 13 -1.57 -12.29 -1.92
CA PRO A 13 -0.20 -12.10 -2.37
C PRO A 13 0.71 -13.27 -1.94
N VAL A 14 1.71 -13.59 -2.75
CA VAL A 14 2.81 -14.47 -2.34
C VAL A 14 3.74 -13.67 -1.44
N LEU A 15 3.97 -14.21 -0.24
CA LEU A 15 4.78 -13.61 0.81
C LEU A 15 6.25 -13.99 0.65
N GLN A 16 7.14 -13.08 1.03
CA GLN A 16 8.57 -13.32 1.14
C GLN A 16 8.90 -14.06 2.45
N ASP A 17 10.11 -14.59 2.57
CA ASP A 17 10.57 -15.22 3.81
C ASP A 17 10.47 -14.24 4.99
N GLY A 18 9.89 -14.69 6.10
CA GLY A 18 9.63 -13.87 7.29
C GLY A 18 8.57 -12.77 7.08
N GLU A 19 7.87 -12.74 5.95
CA GLU A 19 6.80 -11.78 5.71
C GLU A 19 5.46 -12.31 6.25
N ILE A 20 4.83 -11.54 7.14
CA ILE A 20 3.54 -11.89 7.77
C ILE A 20 2.49 -10.83 7.49
N ILE A 21 1.25 -11.24 7.22
CA ILE A 21 0.12 -10.33 7.00
C ILE A 21 -0.34 -9.80 8.36
N LYS A 22 -0.20 -8.48 8.55
CA LYS A 22 -0.68 -7.76 9.75
C LYS A 22 -2.13 -7.29 9.56
N TYR A 23 -2.53 -6.97 8.33
CA TYR A 23 -3.88 -6.53 8.01
C TYR A 23 -4.27 -6.90 6.57
N LYS A 24 -5.57 -7.16 6.35
CA LYS A 24 -6.17 -7.31 5.03
C LYS A 24 -7.58 -6.71 5.01
N THR A 25 -7.97 -6.13 3.87
CA THR A 25 -9.37 -5.71 3.69
C THR A 25 -10.28 -6.92 3.42
N THR A 26 -11.44 -6.95 4.09
CA THR A 26 -12.44 -8.01 3.90
C THR A 26 -13.13 -7.89 2.54
N ALA A 27 -13.46 -6.67 2.12
CA ALA A 27 -14.08 -6.39 0.83
C ALA A 27 -13.04 -6.08 -0.25
N ARG A 28 -13.41 -6.21 -1.53
CA ARG A 28 -12.58 -5.84 -2.69
C ARG A 28 -12.90 -4.44 -3.24
N ARG A 29 -13.45 -3.55 -2.42
CA ARG A 29 -13.98 -2.24 -2.86
C ARG A 29 -13.06 -1.07 -2.51
N GLN A 30 -11.76 -1.33 -2.40
CA GLN A 30 -10.77 -0.28 -2.26
C GLN A 30 -10.35 0.21 -3.64
N ALA A 31 -10.47 1.51 -3.89
CA ALA A 31 -10.03 2.09 -5.16
C ALA A 31 -8.62 2.68 -4.98
N LEU A 32 -7.70 2.37 -5.89
CA LEU A 32 -6.35 2.93 -5.94
C LEU A 32 -6.27 3.97 -7.07
N ALA A 33 -5.65 5.10 -6.78
CA ALA A 33 -5.22 6.06 -7.80
C ALA A 33 -3.78 6.46 -7.53
N VAL A 34 -2.95 6.57 -8.57
CA VAL A 34 -1.56 7.05 -8.50
C VAL A 34 -1.27 7.96 -9.69
N ALA A 35 -0.88 9.19 -9.44
CA ALA A 35 -0.62 10.18 -10.48
C ALA A 35 0.72 10.90 -10.27
N SER A 36 1.44 11.15 -11.37
CA SER A 36 2.63 12.00 -11.37
C SER A 36 2.25 13.46 -11.11
N GLN A 37 2.98 14.15 -10.22
CA GLN A 37 2.73 15.56 -9.84
C GLN A 37 3.52 16.58 -10.67
N ALA A 38 4.37 16.14 -11.59
CA ALA A 38 5.18 17.05 -12.41
C ALA A 38 4.36 17.68 -13.55
N LYS A 39 4.28 19.02 -13.56
CA LYS A 39 3.58 19.80 -14.61
C LYS A 39 4.20 19.62 -16.00
N SER A 40 5.49 19.33 -16.07
CA SER A 40 6.27 19.20 -17.30
C SER A 40 6.99 17.85 -17.40
N ALA A 41 6.44 16.79 -16.78
CA ALA A 41 7.02 15.46 -16.97
C ALA A 41 6.90 15.03 -18.43
N PRO A 42 7.94 14.43 -19.02
CA PRO A 42 7.89 13.91 -20.39
C PRO A 42 6.86 12.79 -20.56
N LEU A 43 6.53 12.09 -19.46
CA LEU A 43 5.46 11.10 -19.40
C LEU A 43 4.56 11.39 -18.20
N LYS A 44 3.28 11.67 -18.47
CA LYS A 44 2.26 11.82 -17.43
C LYS A 44 1.72 10.44 -17.06
N ILE A 45 2.03 10.00 -15.84
CA ILE A 45 1.55 8.71 -15.34
C ILE A 45 0.27 8.97 -14.56
N ASN A 46 -0.78 8.23 -14.90
CA ASN A 46 -2.04 8.18 -14.18
C ASN A 46 -2.51 6.73 -14.17
N ILE A 47 -2.46 6.11 -13.00
CA ILE A 47 -2.83 4.72 -12.76
C ILE A 47 -4.09 4.74 -11.90
N ASN A 48 -5.12 4.04 -12.33
CA ASN A 48 -6.37 3.90 -11.60
C ASN A 48 -6.78 2.44 -11.52
N ALA A 49 -7.21 2.01 -10.34
CA ALA A 49 -7.93 0.78 -10.13
C ALA A 49 -9.19 1.08 -9.30
N SER A 50 -10.34 0.75 -9.86
CA SER A 50 -11.66 1.07 -9.29
C SER A 50 -12.00 0.23 -8.07
N GLU A 51 -11.44 -0.98 -8.01
CA GLU A 51 -11.69 -2.03 -7.03
C GLU A 51 -10.47 -2.93 -6.87
N GLY A 52 -10.21 -3.34 -5.63
CA GLY A 52 -9.11 -4.17 -5.23
C GLY A 52 -9.11 -4.42 -3.72
N GLN A 53 -8.14 -5.23 -3.29
CA GLN A 53 -7.89 -5.54 -1.89
C GLN A 53 -6.56 -4.97 -1.45
N VAL A 54 -6.50 -4.54 -0.19
CA VAL A 54 -5.30 -4.00 0.43
C VAL A 54 -4.81 -4.99 1.48
N TYR A 55 -3.50 -5.23 1.46
CA TYR A 55 -2.80 -6.04 2.43
C TYR A 55 -1.66 -5.20 3.01
N VAL A 56 -1.50 -5.24 4.33
CA VAL A 56 -0.34 -4.70 5.03
C VAL A 56 0.38 -5.87 5.65
N THR A 57 1.65 -6.03 5.31
CA THR A 57 2.54 -6.99 5.93
C THR A 57 3.51 -6.26 6.86
N ASN A 58 4.35 -6.99 7.60
CA ASN A 58 5.47 -6.39 8.32
C ASN A 58 6.53 -5.77 7.39
N GLN A 59 6.52 -6.08 6.09
CA GLN A 59 7.55 -5.63 5.14
C GLN A 59 7.03 -4.69 4.05
N ARG A 60 5.74 -4.78 3.69
CA ARG A 60 5.20 -4.15 2.47
C ARG A 60 3.72 -3.75 2.64
N LEU A 61 3.34 -2.71 1.91
CA LEU A 61 1.95 -2.46 1.51
C LEU A 61 1.74 -3.11 0.14
N ILE A 62 0.68 -3.90 0.00
CA ILE A 62 0.31 -4.57 -1.24
C ILE A 62 -1.14 -4.26 -1.58
N TYR A 63 -1.37 -3.88 -2.83
CA TYR A 63 -2.69 -3.72 -3.41
C TYR A 63 -2.84 -4.69 -4.57
N LEU A 64 -3.92 -5.47 -4.55
CA LEU A 64 -4.29 -6.40 -5.61
C LEU A 64 -5.58 -5.90 -6.26
N THR A 65 -5.54 -5.58 -7.55
CA THR A 65 -6.72 -5.21 -8.33
C THR A 65 -7.67 -6.40 -8.42
N ALA A 66 -8.98 -6.15 -8.38
CA ALA A 66 -9.95 -7.21 -8.60
C ALA A 66 -9.76 -7.80 -10.01
N GLY A 67 -9.66 -9.14 -10.12
CA GLY A 67 -9.23 -9.88 -11.32
C GLY A 67 -10.13 -9.81 -12.56
N ASN A 68 -11.02 -8.82 -12.66
CA ASN A 68 -11.79 -8.56 -13.86
C ASN A 68 -11.04 -7.49 -14.65
N ALA A 69 -10.64 -7.82 -15.89
CA ALA A 69 -9.78 -7.00 -16.75
C ALA A 69 -10.24 -5.54 -16.99
N SER A 70 -11.47 -5.18 -16.63
CA SER A 70 -12.03 -3.83 -16.76
C SER A 70 -11.90 -2.96 -15.50
N ARG A 71 -11.30 -3.46 -14.41
CA ARG A 71 -11.34 -2.78 -13.11
C ARG A 71 -10.09 -2.00 -12.72
N GLY A 72 -9.01 -2.02 -13.51
CA GLY A 72 -7.86 -1.14 -13.29
C GLY A 72 -6.75 -1.24 -14.33
N ASP A 73 -5.88 -0.24 -14.34
CA ASP A 73 -4.74 -0.09 -15.26
C ASP A 73 -3.56 -1.02 -14.90
N ILE A 74 -3.60 -1.64 -13.72
CA ILE A 74 -2.56 -2.51 -13.18
C ILE A 74 -3.18 -3.70 -12.43
N GLU A 75 -2.46 -4.80 -12.33
CA GLU A 75 -2.86 -5.96 -11.54
C GLU A 75 -2.47 -5.82 -10.07
N THR A 76 -1.26 -5.32 -9.82
CA THR A 76 -0.69 -5.20 -8.47
C THR A 76 0.05 -3.89 -8.28
N PHE A 77 -0.06 -3.32 -7.09
CA PHE A 77 0.77 -2.20 -6.64
C PHE A 77 1.40 -2.54 -5.30
N CYS A 78 2.65 -2.13 -5.07
CA CYS A 78 3.30 -2.36 -3.79
C CYS A 78 4.29 -1.26 -3.41
N ILE A 79 4.49 -1.15 -2.10
CA ILE A 79 5.50 -0.29 -1.49
C ILE A 79 6.25 -1.12 -0.47
N ASN A 80 7.56 -1.28 -0.68
CA ASN A 80 8.44 -1.94 0.28
C ASN A 80 8.86 -0.94 1.36
N PHE A 81 8.69 -1.29 2.63
CA PHE A 81 8.92 -0.37 3.73
C PHE A 81 10.40 -0.01 3.91
N ASN A 82 11.31 -0.93 3.58
CA ASN A 82 12.75 -0.69 3.57
C ASN A 82 13.21 0.38 2.54
N GLN A 83 12.37 0.74 1.57
CA GLN A 83 12.68 1.76 0.56
C GLN A 83 12.16 3.15 0.94
N LEU A 84 11.27 3.27 1.93
CA LEU A 84 10.59 4.53 2.27
C LEU A 84 11.54 5.71 2.53
N PRO A 85 12.67 5.55 3.26
CA PRO A 85 13.59 6.67 3.48
C PRO A 85 14.16 7.25 2.19
N LYS A 86 14.44 6.38 1.20
CA LYS A 86 14.98 6.78 -0.12
C LYS A 86 13.92 7.46 -0.99
N LEU A 87 12.65 7.14 -0.75
CA LEU A 87 11.51 7.64 -1.52
C LEU A 87 10.92 8.93 -0.96
N LYS A 88 11.48 9.50 0.13
CA LYS A 88 10.89 10.67 0.84
C LYS A 88 9.39 10.47 1.08
N PHE A 89 9.04 9.25 1.50
CA PHE A 89 7.66 8.81 1.58
C PHE A 89 6.91 9.61 2.66
N THR A 90 5.71 10.04 2.32
CA THR A 90 4.78 10.68 3.26
C THR A 90 3.39 10.10 3.05
N HIS A 91 2.61 10.02 4.11
CA HIS A 91 1.23 9.57 4.01
C HIS A 91 0.37 10.26 5.06
N ALA A 92 -0.94 10.31 4.80
CA ALA A 92 -1.90 10.89 5.71
C ALA A 92 -3.26 10.24 5.50
N LEU A 93 -3.97 10.06 6.61
CA LEU A 93 -5.39 9.74 6.59
C LEU A 93 -6.17 11.00 6.24
N LYS A 94 -7.06 10.92 5.25
CA LYS A 94 -7.90 12.04 4.82
C LYS A 94 -9.36 11.62 4.96
N SER A 95 -10.08 12.36 5.80
CA SER A 95 -11.54 12.27 5.88
C SER A 95 -12.13 13.25 4.89
N ALA A 96 -13.00 12.77 4.01
CA ALA A 96 -13.77 13.66 3.15
C ALA A 96 -14.93 14.26 3.96
N LEU A 97 -15.27 15.54 3.73
CA LEU A 97 -16.50 16.16 4.27
C LEU A 97 -17.75 15.45 3.72
N PHE A 98 -17.67 14.99 2.47
CA PHE A 98 -18.67 14.15 1.80
C PHE A 98 -17.95 13.06 1.01
N GLY A 99 -18.39 11.81 1.16
CA GLY A 99 -17.84 10.66 0.44
C GLY A 99 -16.98 9.74 1.30
N ALA A 100 -16.34 8.76 0.64
CA ALA A 100 -15.53 7.76 1.32
C ALA A 100 -14.21 8.34 1.83
N ASN A 101 -13.78 7.90 3.00
CA ASN A 101 -12.47 8.26 3.51
C ASN A 101 -11.36 7.59 2.68
N TYR A 102 -10.22 8.24 2.62
CA TYR A 102 -9.09 7.74 1.84
C TYR A 102 -7.78 7.94 2.57
N TRP A 103 -6.87 7.00 2.33
CA TRP A 103 -5.48 7.14 2.73
C TRP A 103 -4.69 7.69 1.55
N GLU A 104 -4.03 8.81 1.77
CA GLU A 104 -3.22 9.50 0.78
C GLU A 104 -1.75 9.23 1.05
N PHE A 105 -0.97 9.03 0.00
CA PHE A 105 0.47 8.85 0.09
C PHE A 105 1.18 9.60 -1.03
N MET A 106 2.43 9.97 -0.79
CA MET A 106 3.28 10.64 -1.76
C MET A 106 4.69 10.10 -1.65
N PHE A 107 5.32 9.88 -2.81
CA PHE A 107 6.68 9.37 -2.88
C PHE A 107 7.44 10.00 -4.05
N PHE A 108 8.73 10.22 -3.85
CA PHE A 108 9.69 10.62 -4.86
C PHE A 108 10.23 9.39 -5.58
N SER A 109 10.23 9.41 -6.91
CA SER A 109 10.93 8.40 -7.72
C SER A 109 12.30 8.91 -8.13
N PRO A 110 13.42 8.34 -7.64
CA PRO A 110 14.75 8.76 -8.05
C PRO A 110 15.04 8.52 -9.53
N GLN A 111 14.40 7.50 -10.12
CA GLN A 111 14.57 7.12 -11.52
C GLN A 111 13.90 8.12 -12.47
N MET A 112 12.75 8.64 -12.06
CA MET A 112 11.96 9.58 -12.86
C MET A 112 12.18 11.04 -12.45
N VAL A 113 12.79 11.27 -11.28
CA VAL A 113 13.12 12.57 -10.70
C VAL A 113 11.89 13.47 -10.48
N TYR A 114 10.76 12.88 -10.07
CA TYR A 114 9.57 13.63 -9.66
C TYR A 114 8.72 12.86 -8.64
N TYR A 115 7.76 13.57 -8.05
CA TYR A 115 6.83 13.04 -7.06
C TYR A 115 5.61 12.39 -7.71
N PHE A 116 5.17 11.30 -7.10
CA PHE A 116 3.89 10.65 -7.32
C PHE A 116 3.01 10.87 -6.12
N LYS A 117 1.74 11.16 -6.37
CA LYS A 117 0.71 11.22 -5.36
C LYS A 117 -0.25 10.07 -5.60
N GLY A 118 -0.49 9.28 -4.57
CA GLY A 118 -1.42 8.17 -4.60
C GLY A 118 -2.48 8.28 -3.51
N SER A 119 -3.56 7.52 -3.70
CA SER A 119 -4.62 7.38 -2.72
C SER A 119 -5.27 6.01 -2.79
N ILE A 120 -5.68 5.49 -1.63
CA ILE A 120 -6.51 4.30 -1.49
C ILE A 120 -7.81 4.72 -0.81
N THR A 121 -8.94 4.58 -1.51
CA THR A 121 -10.26 4.96 -1.02
C THR A 121 -10.99 3.75 -0.44
N PHE A 122 -11.54 3.87 0.76
CA PHE A 122 -12.21 2.77 1.47
C PHE A 122 -13.73 2.94 1.41
N LYS A 123 -14.39 2.31 0.43
CA LYS A 123 -15.85 2.47 0.20
C LYS A 123 -16.73 1.77 1.24
N ASP A 124 -16.23 0.71 1.88
CA ASP A 124 -16.99 -0.11 2.84
C ASP A 124 -16.48 0.01 4.29
N GLY A 125 -15.68 1.04 4.59
CA GLY A 125 -15.03 1.19 5.91
C GLY A 125 -13.71 0.43 6.03
N GLY A 126 -13.22 0.27 7.26
CA GLY A 126 -11.93 -0.38 7.58
C GLY A 126 -10.70 0.52 7.40
N MET A 127 -10.87 1.80 7.08
CA MET A 127 -9.74 2.73 6.90
C MET A 127 -8.96 2.96 8.20
N TYR A 128 -9.64 3.06 9.35
CA TYR A 128 -8.94 3.31 10.62
C TYR A 128 -8.11 2.10 11.05
N ASP A 129 -8.65 0.88 10.89
CA ASP A 129 -7.91 -0.37 11.14
C ASP A 129 -6.70 -0.49 10.21
N PHE A 130 -6.91 -0.19 8.92
CA PHE A 130 -5.82 -0.09 7.96
C PHE A 130 -4.76 0.93 8.37
N ALA A 131 -5.18 2.13 8.81
CA ALA A 131 -4.29 3.21 9.19
C ALA A 131 -3.47 2.86 10.44
N SER A 132 -4.07 2.18 11.43
CA SER A 132 -3.33 1.63 12.57
C SER A 132 -2.29 0.64 12.09
N ALA A 133 -2.70 -0.38 11.33
CA ALA A 133 -1.82 -1.44 10.88
C ALA A 133 -0.66 -0.94 10.01
N ILE A 134 -0.89 0.03 9.13
CA ILE A 134 0.17 0.58 8.27
C ILE A 134 1.10 1.51 9.02
N ASN A 135 0.61 2.29 9.99
CA ASN A 135 1.45 3.13 10.82
C ASN A 135 2.39 2.27 11.67
N ASP A 136 1.85 1.22 12.30
CA ASP A 136 2.62 0.29 13.11
C ASP A 136 3.68 -0.42 12.25
N ALA A 137 3.29 -0.96 11.09
CA ALA A 137 4.22 -1.67 10.21
C ALA A 137 5.31 -0.76 9.61
N ILE A 138 4.98 0.48 9.25
CA ILE A 138 5.99 1.46 8.79
C ILE A 138 6.93 1.84 9.92
N ASN A 139 6.38 2.10 11.12
CA ASN A 139 7.17 2.44 12.28
C ASN A 139 8.14 1.31 12.64
N ASP A 140 7.66 0.07 12.64
CA ASP A 140 8.49 -1.09 12.95
C ASP A 140 9.59 -1.29 11.91
N ALA A 141 9.26 -1.18 10.63
CA ALA A 141 10.24 -1.32 9.55
C ALA A 141 11.32 -0.22 9.54
N ILE A 142 11.01 0.99 10.00
CA ILE A 142 11.95 2.13 9.99
C ILE A 142 12.72 2.25 11.30
N ASN A 143 12.04 2.12 12.44
CA ASN A 143 12.59 2.42 13.77
C ASN A 143 12.96 1.16 14.55
N ASN A 144 12.33 0.03 14.25
CA ASN A 144 12.51 -1.24 14.97
C ASN A 144 12.95 -2.40 14.07
N PRO A 145 13.93 -2.24 13.15
CA PRO A 145 14.26 -3.27 12.15
C PRO A 145 14.82 -4.57 12.74
N HIS A 146 15.10 -4.61 14.05
CA HIS A 146 15.66 -5.76 14.78
C HIS A 146 14.64 -6.44 15.69
N ILE A 147 13.39 -5.95 15.77
CA ILE A 147 12.35 -6.64 16.53
C ILE A 147 11.91 -7.85 15.73
N ASP A 148 12.18 -9.03 16.31
CA ASP A 148 11.74 -10.30 15.77
C ASP A 148 10.26 -10.52 16.11
N ASP A 149 9.42 -10.61 15.07
CA ASP A 149 8.00 -10.91 15.19
C ASP A 149 7.74 -12.36 15.65
N GLU A 150 8.78 -13.22 15.71
CA GLU A 150 8.71 -14.61 16.22
C GLU A 150 8.82 -14.73 17.74
N LEU A 151 8.91 -13.63 18.49
CA LEU A 151 8.91 -13.73 19.95
C LEU A 151 7.58 -14.32 20.45
N PRO A 152 7.60 -15.43 21.22
CA PRO A 152 6.39 -16.04 21.73
C PRO A 152 5.64 -15.00 22.59
N ARG A 153 4.41 -14.69 22.18
CA ARG A 153 3.52 -13.88 23.00
C ARG A 153 3.20 -14.68 24.24
N TYR A 154 3.62 -14.19 25.41
CA TYR A 154 3.23 -14.73 26.72
C TYR A 154 1.75 -14.45 27.01
N SER A 155 0.85 -14.88 26.13
CA SER A 155 -0.60 -14.86 26.34
C SER A 155 -1.20 -16.25 26.54
N ASP A 156 -0.36 -17.30 26.57
CA ASP A 156 -0.75 -18.69 26.83
C ASP A 156 -0.27 -19.15 28.22
N LEU A 157 -0.54 -18.36 29.26
CA LEU A 157 -0.43 -18.76 30.67
C LEU A 157 -1.73 -18.48 31.42
#